data_AF-A0A3P8DS66-F1
#
_entry.id   AF-A0A3P8DS66-F1
#
_cell.length_a   1.000
_cell.length_b   1.000
_cell.length_c   1.000
_cell.angle_alpha   90.00
_cell.angle_beta   90.00
_cell.angle_gamma   90.00
#
_symmetry.space_group_name_H-M   'P 1'
#
loop_
_entity.id
_entity.type
_entity.pdbx_description
1 polymer ?
#
loop_
_entity_poly.entity_id
_entity_poly.type
_entity_poly.pdbx_seq_one_letter_code
_entity_poly.pdbx_strand_id
1 'polypeptide(L)'
;MDILTDHWLSMAIKATEKINNREDSVNILVTTTQFIPSLAKILLYGYGNSFQIENIYSATKVGKFQIIFLNIKSIFIYTFKLNG
;
A
#
# COMPACT_ATOMS: atom_id res chain seq x y z
N MET A 1 14.95 9.63 11.22
CA MET A 1 13.53 9.62 10.82
C MET A 1 12.79 8.50 11.51
N ASP A 2 13.25 7.23 11.39
CA ASP A 2 12.53 6.07 11.95
C ASP A 2 12.27 6.16 13.47
N ILE A 3 13.26 6.57 14.27
CA ILE A 3 13.12 6.78 15.72
C ILE A 3 12.15 7.92 16.05
N LEU A 4 12.10 8.98 15.21
CA LEU A 4 11.19 10.12 15.40
C LEU A 4 9.73 9.76 15.08
N THR A 5 9.53 8.68 14.34
CA THR A 5 8.22 8.15 13.95
C THR A 5 7.84 6.89 14.72
N ASP A 6 8.49 6.64 15.86
CA ASP A 6 8.29 5.44 16.69
C ASP A 6 8.31 4.14 15.87
N HIS A 7 9.24 4.06 14.91
CA HIS A 7 9.43 2.92 14.01
C HIS A 7 8.23 2.57 13.11
N TRP A 8 7.30 3.50 12.86
CA TRP A 8 6.15 3.26 11.98
C TRP A 8 6.55 2.57 10.68
N LEU A 9 7.51 3.14 9.95
CA LEU A 9 7.88 2.65 8.63
C LEU A 9 8.45 1.23 8.72
N SER A 10 9.39 1.01 9.64
CA SER A 10 9.97 -0.32 9.90
C SER A 10 8.92 -1.36 10.27
N MET A 11 7.91 -1.01 11.07
CA MET A 11 6.82 -1.93 11.43
C MET A 11 5.93 -2.27 10.23
N ALA A 12 5.59 -1.28 9.42
CA ALA A 12 4.75 -1.46 8.25
C ALA A 12 5.44 -2.31 7.17
N ILE A 13 6.75 -2.11 6.94
CA ILE A 13 7.55 -2.97 6.05
C ILE A 13 7.53 -4.43 6.53
N LYS A 14 7.83 -4.68 7.80
CA LYS A 14 7.81 -6.04 8.38
C LYS A 14 6.44 -6.71 8.23
N ALA A 15 5.36 -5.96 8.40
CA ALA A 15 4.01 -6.47 8.21
C ALA A 15 3.76 -6.88 6.75
N THR A 16 4.15 -6.03 5.79
CA THR A 16 3.97 -6.33 4.36
C THR A 16 4.85 -7.49 3.88
N GLU A 17 6.09 -7.61 4.36
CA GLU A 17 6.97 -8.75 4.07
C GLU A 17 6.39 -10.07 4.59
N LYS A 18 5.83 -10.05 5.81
CA LYS A 18 5.17 -11.22 6.39
C LYS A 18 3.97 -11.68 5.55
N ILE A 19 3.22 -10.75 4.96
CA ILE A 19 2.12 -11.07 4.03
C ILE A 19 2.67 -11.66 2.72
N ASN A 20 3.72 -11.07 2.16
CA ASN A 20 4.35 -11.56 0.92
C ASN A 20 4.92 -12.98 1.03
N ASN A 21 5.30 -13.41 2.24
CA ASN A 21 5.81 -14.76 2.46
C ASN A 21 4.69 -15.83 2.59
N ARG A 22 3.41 -15.43 2.50
CA ARG A 22 2.27 -16.35 2.54
C ARG A 22 1.79 -16.64 1.12
N GLU A 23 1.52 -17.90 0.82
CA GLU A 23 1.04 -18.33 -0.51
C GLU A 23 -0.42 -17.94 -0.80
N ASP A 24 -1.21 -17.66 0.24
CA ASP A 24 -2.65 -17.41 0.17
C ASP A 24 -3.05 -15.93 0.27
N SER A 25 -2.06 -15.03 0.37
CA SER A 25 -2.27 -13.63 0.69
C SER A 25 -1.51 -12.74 -0.28
N VAL A 26 -2.07 -11.57 -0.59
CA VAL A 26 -1.44 -10.57 -1.46
C VAL A 26 -1.57 -9.18 -0.86
N ASN A 27 -0.52 -8.38 -1.00
CA ASN A 27 -0.53 -6.98 -0.63
C ASN A 27 -1.15 -6.14 -1.75
N ILE A 28 -2.22 -5.41 -1.44
CA ILE A 28 -2.85 -4.44 -2.35
C ILE A 28 -2.81 -3.04 -1.74
N LEU A 29 -2.38 -2.06 -2.53
CA LEU A 29 -2.36 -0.66 -2.14
C LEU A 29 -3.45 0.11 -2.87
N VAL A 30 -4.32 0.77 -2.10
CA VAL A 30 -5.31 1.72 -2.63
C VAL A 30 -5.03 3.11 -2.09
N THR A 31 -4.79 4.08 -2.96
CA THR A 31 -4.39 5.44 -2.60
C THR A 31 -5.24 6.50 -3.30
N THR A 32 -5.41 7.67 -2.69
CA THR A 32 -6.04 8.85 -3.32
C THR A 32 -5.02 9.75 -4.01
N THR A 33 -3.74 9.38 -4.00
CA THR A 33 -2.72 10.08 -4.79
C THR A 33 -2.79 9.60 -6.24
N GLN A 34 -2.38 10.44 -7.20
CA GLN A 34 -2.24 10.02 -8.60
C GLN A 34 -1.29 8.83 -8.72
N PHE A 35 -1.46 8.01 -9.75
CA PHE A 35 -0.72 6.74 -9.90
C PHE A 35 0.81 6.94 -9.91
N ILE A 36 1.34 7.83 -10.77
CA ILE A 36 2.78 8.06 -10.89
C ILE A 36 3.41 8.57 -9.59
N PRO A 37 2.90 9.62 -8.91
CA PRO A 37 3.45 10.03 -7.62
C PRO A 37 3.31 8.97 -6.52
N SER A 38 2.34 8.07 -6.61
CA SER A 38 2.20 6.96 -5.65
C SER A 38 3.30 5.92 -5.83
N LEU A 39 3.63 5.57 -7.07
CA LEU A 39 4.76 4.69 -7.37
C LEU A 39 6.08 5.27 -6.86
N ALA A 40 6.30 6.57 -7.06
CA ALA A 40 7.49 7.26 -6.54
C ALA A 40 7.59 7.14 -5.02
N LYS A 41 6.49 7.35 -4.28
CA LYS A 41 6.46 7.19 -2.81
C LYS A 41 6.80 5.76 -2.38
N ILE A 42 6.24 4.75 -3.03
CA ILE A 42 6.49 3.33 -2.70
C ILE A 42 7.98 2.99 -2.82
N LEU A 43 8.62 3.44 -3.91
CA LEU A 43 10.05 3.24 -4.13
C LEU A 43 10.88 3.98 -3.08
N LEU A 44 10.56 5.25 -2.79
CA LEU A 44 11.28 6.07 -1.81
C LEU A 44 11.18 5.52 -0.38
N TYR A 45 10.05 4.89 -0.03
CA TYR A 45 9.84 4.29 1.29
C TYR A 45 10.25 2.81 1.37
N GLY A 46 10.86 2.23 0.32
CA GLY A 46 11.40 0.88 0.35
C GLY A 46 10.36 -0.25 0.17
N TYR A 47 9.14 0.06 -0.27
CA TYR A 47 8.06 -0.91 -0.47
C TYR A 47 8.05 -1.57 -1.86
N GLY A 48 9.03 -1.28 -2.72
CA GLY A 48 9.05 -1.75 -4.12
C GLY A 48 8.98 -3.27 -4.27
N ASN A 49 9.54 -4.02 -3.32
CA ASN A 49 9.49 -5.49 -3.33
C ASN A 49 8.21 -6.05 -2.67
N SER A 50 7.49 -5.21 -1.93
CA SER A 50 6.32 -5.61 -1.15
C SER A 50 5.01 -5.50 -1.93
N PHE A 51 4.95 -4.62 -2.93
CA PHE A 51 3.76 -4.39 -3.76
C PHE A 51 4.10 -4.55 -5.24
N GLN A 52 3.47 -5.52 -5.89
CA GLN A 52 3.49 -5.64 -7.34
C GLN A 52 2.73 -4.47 -7.98
N ILE A 53 3.15 -4.03 -9.17
CA ILE A 53 2.60 -2.83 -9.80
C ILE A 53 1.10 -2.97 -10.15
N GLU A 54 0.69 -4.18 -10.52
CA GLU A 54 -0.70 -4.57 -10.80
C GLU A 54 -1.62 -4.46 -9.58
N ASN A 55 -1.05 -4.47 -8.37
CA ASN A 55 -1.77 -4.42 -7.10
C ASN A 55 -1.82 -3.00 -6.50
N ILE A 56 -1.51 -1.97 -7.29
CA ILE A 56 -1.52 -0.57 -6.86
C ILE A 56 -2.62 0.19 -7.60
N TYR A 57 -3.59 0.71 -6.85
CA TYR A 57 -4.77 1.37 -7.41
C TYR A 57 -4.90 2.82 -6.93
N SER A 58 -5.08 3.74 -7.88
CA SER A 58 -5.29 5.16 -7.64
C SER A 58 -6.79 5.52 -7.71
N ALA A 59 -7.36 5.90 -6.57
CA ALA A 59 -8.75 6.31 -6.39
C ALA A 59 -9.04 7.79 -6.68
N THR A 60 -8.11 8.52 -7.31
CA THR A 60 -8.23 9.98 -7.57
C THR A 60 -9.49 10.40 -8.30
N LYS A 61 -10.00 9.59 -9.25
CA LYS A 61 -11.19 9.93 -10.07
C LYS A 61 -12.47 9.21 -9.66
N VAL A 62 -12.37 8.01 -9.11
CA VAL A 62 -13.53 7.10 -8.95
C VAL A 62 -13.86 6.84 -7.47
N GLY A 63 -13.08 7.39 -6.54
CA GLY A 63 -13.28 7.19 -5.10
C GLY A 63 -12.88 5.78 -4.65
N LYS A 64 -12.44 5.65 -3.39
CA LYS A 64 -11.87 4.40 -2.86
C LYS A 64 -12.88 3.25 -2.88
N PHE A 65 -14.14 3.55 -2.57
CA PHE A 65 -15.20 2.56 -2.42
C PHE A 65 -15.47 1.81 -3.73
N GLN A 66 -15.44 2.53 -4.86
CA GLN A 66 -15.75 1.96 -6.16
C GLN A 66 -14.63 1.03 -6.66
N ILE A 67 -13.36 1.37 -6.42
CA ILE A 67 -12.22 0.50 -6.77
C ILE A 67 -12.25 -0.81 -5.96
N ILE A 68 -12.55 -0.73 -4.66
CA ILE A 68 -12.60 -1.90 -3.77
C ILE A 68 -13.74 -2.85 -4.20
N PHE A 69 -14.90 -2.31 -4.57
CA PHE A 69 -16.09 -3.10 -4.92
C PHE A 69 -16.01 -3.75 -6.32
N LEU A 70 -15.21 -3.21 -7.24
CA LEU A 70 -15.12 -3.70 -8.62
C LEU A 70 -14.11 -4.83 -8.83
N ASN A 71 -13.08 -4.97 -7.97
CA ASN A 71 -11.94 -5.85 -8.28
C ASN A 71 -11.46 -6.77 -7.16
N ILE A 72 -11.93 -6.63 -5.91
CA ILE A 72 -11.23 -7.27 -4.77
C ILE A 72 -12.23 -7.99 -3.85
N LYS A 73 -12.29 -9.33 -3.97
CA LYS A 73 -13.28 -10.18 -3.24
C LYS A 73 -12.86 -10.60 -1.82
N SER A 74 -11.66 -10.29 -1.35
CA SER A 74 -11.26 -10.45 0.07
C SER A 74 -9.93 -9.74 0.30
N ILE A 75 -9.87 -8.75 1.20
CA ILE A 75 -8.60 -8.14 1.60
C ILE A 75 -8.66 -7.41 2.93
N PHE A 76 -7.59 -7.57 3.72
CA PHE A 76 -7.26 -6.73 4.87
C PHE A 76 -6.68 -5.41 4.35
N ILE A 77 -7.44 -4.32 4.48
CA ILE A 77 -7.02 -2.99 4.04
C ILE A 77 -6.31 -2.28 5.19
N TYR A 78 -4.99 -2.05 5.06
CA TYR A 78 -4.33 -1.02 5.86
C TYR A 78 -4.33 0.29 5.07
N THR A 79 -5.19 1.23 5.46
CA THR A 79 -5.09 2.61 4.97
C THR A 79 -3.99 3.32 5.74
N PHE A 80 -2.78 3.37 5.19
CA PHE A 80 -1.74 4.27 5.66
C PHE A 80 -1.98 5.66 5.04
N LYS A 81 -2.56 6.58 5.83
CA LYS A 81 -2.57 7.99 5.48
C LYS A 81 -1.22 8.57 5.86
N LEU A 82 -0.29 8.64 4.89
CA LEU A 82 0.92 9.45 5.02
C LEU A 82 0.49 10.92 4.97
N ASN A 83 0.10 11.48 6.12
CA ASN A 83 0.01 12.92 6.29
C ASN A 83 1.45 13.43 6.39
N GLY A 84 1.85 14.27 5.44
CA GLY A 84 2.92 15.24 5.66
C GLY A 84 2.38 16.41 6.46
#